data_AF-A0A847VGI1-F1
#
_entry.id   AF-A0A847VGI1-F1
#
_cell.length_a   1.000
_cell.length_b   1.000
_cell.length_c   1.000
_cell.angle_alpha   90.00
_cell.angle_beta   90.00
_cell.angle_gamma   90.00
#
_symmetry.space_group_name_H-M   'P 1'
#
loop_
_entity.id
_entity.type
_entity.pdbx_description
1 polymer ?
#
loop_
_entity_poly.entity_id
_entity_poly.type
_entity_poly.pdbx_seq_one_letter_code
_entity_poly.pdbx_strand_id
1 'polypeptide(L)'
;MSALPHAPCRGRASGEAAPALHERLRAGKAALLEQFRAARPGAAAARRLLRALARAVDAALAELWGRAGMPATAALVAVGGYGRGELFPYSDVDIVVLLADEPAGHAEAGVAIERFVAGCWDSGIEIGASVRSIAQCL
;
A
#
# COMPACT_ATOMS: atom_id res chain seq x y z
N MET A 1 -7.21 2.07 -37.89
CA MET A 1 -6.39 0.95 -37.40
C MET A 1 -4.94 1.40 -37.38
N SER A 2 -4.39 1.73 -36.21
CA SER A 2 -2.95 1.90 -36.02
C SER A 2 -2.64 1.61 -34.56
N ALA A 3 -2.13 0.41 -34.29
CA ALA A 3 -1.64 0.01 -32.99
C ALA A 3 -0.27 0.67 -32.76
N LEU A 4 -0.13 1.41 -31.66
CA LEU A 4 1.18 1.81 -31.16
C LEU A 4 1.76 0.65 -30.34
N PRO A 5 3.08 0.38 -30.44
CA PRO A 5 3.70 -0.72 -29.72
C PRO A 5 3.75 -0.42 -28.22
N HIS A 6 3.27 -1.37 -27.41
CA HIS A 6 3.50 -1.44 -25.97
C HIS A 6 5.00 -1.54 -25.71
N ALA A 7 5.58 -0.50 -25.09
CA ALA A 7 6.92 -0.60 -24.54
C ALA A 7 6.89 -1.58 -23.34
N PRO A 8 7.87 -2.49 -23.20
CA PRO A 8 7.97 -3.32 -22.02
C PRO A 8 8.41 -2.45 -20.83
N CYS A 9 7.58 -2.44 -19.77
CA CYS A 9 7.99 -1.97 -18.44
C CYS A 9 9.20 -2.80 -17.99
N ARG A 10 10.40 -2.23 -18.09
CA ARG A 10 11.62 -2.86 -17.60
C ARG A 10 11.56 -2.88 -16.08
N GLY A 11 11.25 -4.05 -15.54
CA GLY A 11 11.40 -4.36 -14.13
C GLY A 11 12.84 -4.13 -13.66
N ARG A 12 12.95 -3.44 -12.54
CA ARG A 12 13.73 -3.93 -11.40
C ARG A 12 12.87 -3.75 -10.16
N ALA A 13 11.99 -4.71 -9.90
CA ALA A 13 11.65 -5.00 -8.52
C ALA A 13 12.93 -5.59 -7.92
N SER A 14 13.76 -4.73 -7.32
CA SER A 14 14.86 -5.19 -6.47
C SER A 14 14.22 -6.09 -5.42
N GLY A 15 14.48 -7.40 -5.50
CA GLY A 15 13.96 -8.41 -4.59
C GLY A 15 14.57 -8.24 -3.20
N GLU A 16 14.20 -7.18 -2.52
CA GLU A 16 14.65 -6.89 -1.16
C GLU A 16 13.84 -7.75 -0.19
N ALA A 17 14.48 -8.49 0.72
CA ALA A 17 13.74 -9.41 1.61
C ALA A 17 12.74 -8.66 2.51
N ALA A 18 11.65 -9.32 2.93
CA ALA A 18 10.63 -8.71 3.80
C ALA A 18 11.21 -8.04 5.08
N PRO A 19 12.21 -8.61 5.78
CA PRO A 19 12.85 -7.96 6.93
C PRO A 19 13.50 -6.62 6.59
N ALA A 20 14.02 -6.47 5.38
CA ALA A 20 14.63 -5.23 4.94
C ALA A 20 13.58 -4.17 4.61
N LEU A 21 12.41 -4.54 4.08
CA LEU A 21 11.27 -3.61 3.92
C LEU A 21 10.73 -3.11 5.25
N HIS A 22 10.59 -4.01 6.22
CA HIS A 22 10.25 -3.61 7.59
C HIS A 22 11.23 -2.56 8.11
N GLU A 23 12.54 -2.85 8.09
CA GLU A 23 13.53 -1.93 8.66
C GLU A 23 13.55 -0.58 7.92
N ARG A 24 13.46 -0.58 6.58
CA ARG A 24 13.36 0.67 5.79
C ARG A 24 12.15 1.49 6.20
N LEU A 25 10.98 0.86 6.31
CA LEU A 25 9.74 1.55 6.67
C LEU A 25 9.79 2.08 8.11
N ARG A 26 10.28 1.27 9.05
CA ARG A 26 10.47 1.66 10.45
C ARG A 26 11.41 2.86 10.57
N ALA A 27 12.60 2.77 9.96
CA ALA A 27 13.59 3.84 9.99
C ALA A 27 13.06 5.12 9.33
N GLY A 28 12.37 5.00 8.18
CA GLY A 28 11.74 6.12 7.49
C GLY A 28 10.67 6.81 8.34
N LYS A 29 9.76 6.05 8.97
CA LYS A 29 8.74 6.59 9.90
C LYS A 29 9.39 7.29 11.09
N ALA A 30 10.43 6.69 11.69
CA ALA A 30 11.15 7.29 12.81
C ALA A 30 11.80 8.63 12.42
N ALA A 31 12.45 8.70 11.25
CA ALA A 31 13.05 9.94 10.76
C ALA A 31 12.00 11.05 10.54
N LEU A 32 10.82 10.72 10.01
CA LEU A 32 9.71 11.68 9.85
C LEU A 32 9.22 12.22 11.20
N LEU A 33 9.12 11.35 12.22
CA LEU A 33 8.73 11.76 13.57
C LEU A 33 9.77 12.67 14.22
N GLU A 34 11.06 12.37 14.07
CA GLU A 34 12.14 13.24 14.55
C GLU A 34 12.13 14.62 13.86
N GLN A 35 11.95 14.65 12.54
CA GLN A 35 11.80 15.91 11.80
C GLN A 35 10.60 16.73 12.28
N PHE A 36 9.49 16.07 12.61
CA PHE A 36 8.33 16.74 13.16
C PHE A 36 8.59 17.30 14.56
N ARG A 37 9.26 16.54 15.44
CA ARG A 37 9.65 16.98 16.80
C ARG A 37 10.58 18.19 16.78
N ALA A 38 11.49 18.26 15.81
CA ALA A 38 12.41 19.38 15.63
C ALA A 38 11.76 20.61 14.96
N ALA A 39 10.61 20.45 14.31
CA ALA A 39 9.92 21.53 13.61
C ALA A 39 9.11 22.41 14.58
N ARG A 40 8.82 23.64 14.16
CA ARG A 40 7.87 24.51 14.88
C ARG A 40 6.49 23.82 14.95
N PRO A 41 5.90 23.66 16.14
CA PRO A 41 4.56 23.07 16.29
C PRO A 41 3.51 23.85 15.51
N GLY A 42 2.61 23.14 14.83
CA GLY A 42 1.48 23.74 14.13
C GLY A 42 0.78 22.80 13.16
N ALA A 43 -0.45 23.14 12.78
CA ALA A 43 -1.29 22.33 11.90
C ALA A 43 -0.62 22.02 10.55
N ALA A 44 0.15 22.96 10.00
CA ALA A 44 0.90 22.74 8.76
C ALA A 44 2.00 21.68 8.91
N ALA A 45 2.72 21.69 10.03
CA ALA A 45 3.75 20.69 10.33
C ALA A 45 3.11 19.30 10.52
N ALA A 46 1.97 19.23 11.22
CA ALA A 46 1.24 17.97 11.41
C ALA A 46 0.75 17.41 10.07
N ARG A 47 0.08 18.23 9.24
CA ARG A 47 -0.37 17.81 7.90
C ARG A 47 0.77 17.33 7.00
N ARG A 48 1.96 17.93 7.12
CA ARG A 48 3.16 17.48 6.40
C ARG A 48 3.62 16.10 6.87
N LEU A 49 3.65 15.88 8.19
CA LEU A 49 3.97 14.57 8.76
C LEU A 49 2.98 13.50 8.28
N LEU A 50 1.67 13.72 8.44
CA LEU A 50 0.65 12.72 8.08
C LEU A 50 0.73 12.32 6.60
N ARG A 51 0.90 13.29 5.70
CA ARG A 51 1.07 13.01 4.27
C ARG A 51 2.38 12.29 3.96
N ALA A 52 3.45 12.59 4.67
CA ALA A 52 4.73 11.92 4.46
C ALA A 52 4.66 10.46 4.94
N LEU A 53 3.99 10.20 6.06
CA LEU A 53 3.71 8.85 6.55
C LEU A 53 2.86 8.07 5.55
N ALA A 54 1.77 8.67 5.06
CA ALA A 54 0.91 8.07 4.04
C ALA A 54 1.72 7.69 2.79
N ARG A 55 2.54 8.60 2.25
CA ARG A 55 3.40 8.33 1.09
C ARG A 55 4.43 7.23 1.32
N ALA A 56 4.99 7.13 2.51
CA ALA A 56 5.92 6.06 2.86
C ALA A 56 5.21 4.69 2.85
N VAL A 57 3.97 4.65 3.35
CA VAL A 57 3.13 3.44 3.28
C VAL A 57 2.68 3.16 1.85
N ASP A 58 2.29 4.15 1.05
CA ASP A 58 1.93 3.98 -0.36
C ASP A 58 3.05 3.28 -1.14
N ALA A 59 4.29 3.71 -0.95
CA ALA A 59 5.45 3.12 -1.61
C ALA A 59 5.65 1.65 -1.19
N ALA A 60 5.52 1.35 0.10
CA ALA A 60 5.64 -0.01 0.62
C ALA A 60 4.51 -0.92 0.10
N LEU A 61 3.26 -0.45 0.12
CA LEU A 61 2.11 -1.20 -0.39
C LEU A 61 2.23 -1.46 -1.89
N ALA A 62 2.66 -0.49 -2.69
CA ALA A 62 2.88 -0.67 -4.13
C ALA A 62 3.95 -1.74 -4.42
N GLU A 63 5.03 -1.74 -3.63
CA GLU A 63 6.09 -2.74 -3.74
C GLU A 63 5.56 -4.15 -3.39
N LEU A 64 4.83 -4.27 -2.27
CA LEU A 64 4.21 -5.53 -1.84
C LEU A 64 3.16 -6.04 -2.82
N TRP A 65 2.35 -5.14 -3.38
CA TRP A 65 1.33 -5.44 -4.38
C TRP A 65 1.95 -6.05 -5.64
N GLY A 66 3.05 -5.45 -6.13
CA GLY A 66 3.79 -5.98 -7.27
C GLY A 66 4.42 -7.36 -7.00
N ARG A 67 4.95 -7.58 -5.79
CA ARG A 67 5.55 -8.86 -5.37
C ARG A 67 4.53 -9.98 -5.21
N ALA A 68 3.33 -9.64 -4.76
CA ALA A 68 2.25 -10.60 -4.57
C ALA A 68 1.75 -11.21 -5.88
N GLY A 69 2.02 -10.55 -7.02
CA GLY A 69 1.55 -10.99 -8.33
C GLY A 69 0.05 -10.77 -8.52
N MET A 70 -0.46 -9.65 -8.01
CA MET A 70 -1.87 -9.32 -8.10
C MET A 70 -2.34 -9.23 -9.57
N PRO A 71 -3.56 -9.71 -9.89
CA PRO A 71 -4.11 -9.61 -11.24
C PRO A 71 -4.16 -8.16 -11.73
N ALA A 72 -3.95 -7.93 -13.03
CA ALA A 72 -4.04 -6.59 -13.62
C ALA A 72 -5.46 -5.99 -13.54
N THR A 73 -6.47 -6.83 -13.33
CA THR A 73 -7.88 -6.45 -13.14
C THR A 73 -8.22 -6.14 -11.68
N ALA A 74 -7.28 -6.30 -10.75
CA ALA A 74 -7.44 -5.95 -9.35
C ALA A 74 -6.94 -4.52 -9.08
N ALA A 75 -7.56 -3.84 -8.13
CA ALA A 75 -7.14 -2.52 -7.67
C ALA A 75 -6.97 -2.49 -6.14
N LEU A 76 -6.00 -1.72 -5.68
CA LEU A 76 -5.80 -1.42 -4.27
C LEU A 76 -6.33 -0.01 -3.99
N VAL A 77 -7.26 0.10 -3.05
CA VAL A 77 -7.90 1.37 -2.71
C VAL A 77 -7.63 1.69 -1.25
N ALA A 78 -6.98 2.83 -1.00
CA ALA A 78 -6.86 3.38 0.35
C ALA A 78 -8.20 3.99 0.78
N VAL A 79 -8.65 3.68 2.00
CA VAL A 79 -9.91 4.19 2.55
C VAL A 79 -9.69 4.91 3.88
N GLY A 80 -10.76 5.49 4.45
CA GLY A 80 -10.68 6.15 5.76
C GLY A 80 -9.73 7.34 5.81
N GLY A 81 -9.05 7.52 6.95
CA GLY A 81 -8.05 8.57 7.13
C GLY A 81 -6.81 8.37 6.25
N TYR A 82 -6.41 7.12 6.02
CA TYR A 82 -5.31 6.79 5.13
C TYR A 82 -5.59 7.25 3.69
N GLY A 83 -6.78 6.96 3.15
CA GLY A 83 -7.20 7.41 1.82
C GLY A 83 -7.25 8.94 1.65
N ARG A 84 -7.40 9.71 2.73
CA ARG A 84 -7.31 11.18 2.72
C ARG A 84 -5.88 11.73 2.87
N GLY A 85 -4.89 10.85 3.02
CA GLY A 85 -3.50 11.24 3.32
C GLY A 85 -3.32 11.75 4.75
N GLU A 86 -4.19 11.33 5.67
CA GLU A 86 -4.22 11.71 7.09
C GLU A 86 -3.75 10.56 7.99
N LEU A 87 -2.67 9.86 7.60
CA LEU A 87 -2.17 8.70 8.34
C LEU A 87 -1.41 9.12 9.60
N PHE A 88 -1.95 8.79 10.77
CA PHE A 88 -1.29 9.04 12.05
C PHE A 88 -0.23 7.97 12.36
N PRO A 89 0.78 8.27 13.20
CA PRO A 89 1.96 7.41 13.39
C PRO A 89 1.69 5.96 13.80
N TYR A 90 0.58 5.72 14.50
CA TYR A 90 0.20 4.43 15.07
C TYR A 90 -1.22 4.01 14.64
N SER A 91 -1.74 4.60 13.57
CA SER A 91 -3.03 4.19 13.03
C SER A 91 -2.86 3.00 12.10
N ASP A 92 -3.88 2.14 12.10
CA ASP A 92 -4.06 1.10 11.10
C ASP A 92 -4.12 1.70 9.69
N VAL A 93 -3.75 0.88 8.71
CA VAL A 93 -3.80 1.20 7.29
C VAL A 93 -5.02 0.51 6.68
N ASP A 94 -6.10 1.26 6.53
CA ASP A 94 -7.35 0.73 5.99
C ASP A 94 -7.33 0.69 4.46
N ILE A 95 -7.55 -0.50 3.89
CA ILE A 95 -7.53 -0.74 2.45
C ILE A 95 -8.69 -1.62 1.98
N VAL A 96 -9.06 -1.45 0.72
CA VAL A 96 -9.96 -2.34 -0.01
C VAL A 96 -9.20 -2.92 -1.20
N VAL A 97 -9.18 -4.25 -1.30
CA VAL A 97 -8.80 -4.96 -2.52
C VAL A 97 -10.05 -5.11 -3.37
N LEU A 98 -10.10 -4.42 -4.50
CA LEU A 98 -11.21 -4.47 -5.43
C LEU A 98 -10.89 -5.43 -6.57
N LEU A 99 -11.78 -6.40 -6.80
CA LEU A 99 -11.71 -7.35 -7.89
C LEU A 99 -12.77 -7.01 -8.94
N ALA A 100 -12.45 -7.21 -10.22
CA ALA A 100 -13.40 -6.99 -11.31
C ALA A 100 -14.63 -7.88 -11.20
N ASP A 101 -14.42 -9.13 -10.80
CA ASP A 101 -15.43 -10.18 -10.67
C ASP A 101 -15.47 -10.73 -9.24
N GLU A 102 -16.45 -11.59 -8.96
CA GLU A 102 -16.60 -12.19 -7.63
C GLU A 102 -15.37 -12.99 -7.18
N PRO A 103 -14.97 -12.88 -5.88
CA PRO A 103 -13.78 -13.57 -5.35
C PRO A 103 -13.84 -15.09 -5.51
N ALA A 104 -15.04 -15.67 -5.44
CA ALA A 104 -15.28 -17.11 -5.47
C ALA A 104 -14.82 -17.80 -6.77
N GLY A 105 -14.62 -17.04 -7.86
CA GLY A 105 -14.15 -17.56 -9.15
C GLY A 105 -12.63 -17.49 -9.37
N HIS A 106 -11.87 -16.88 -8.46
CA HIS A 106 -10.49 -16.46 -8.73
C HIS A 106 -9.48 -17.03 -7.73
N ALA A 107 -9.25 -18.35 -7.79
CA ALA A 107 -8.28 -19.04 -6.91
C ALA A 107 -6.87 -18.39 -6.94
N GLU A 108 -6.43 -17.95 -8.12
CA GLU A 108 -5.15 -17.25 -8.28
C GLU A 108 -5.12 -15.88 -7.58
N ALA A 109 -6.24 -15.14 -7.64
CA ALA A 109 -6.36 -13.87 -6.93
C ALA A 109 -6.37 -14.08 -5.41
N GLY A 110 -7.02 -15.14 -4.92
CA GLY A 110 -6.98 -15.50 -3.50
C GLY A 110 -5.56 -15.71 -2.99
N VAL A 111 -4.76 -16.51 -3.70
CA VAL A 111 -3.35 -16.75 -3.34
C VAL A 111 -2.53 -15.46 -3.39
N ALA A 112 -2.74 -14.60 -4.38
CA ALA A 112 -2.06 -13.31 -4.46
C ALA A 112 -2.45 -12.38 -3.30
N ILE A 113 -3.73 -12.33 -2.93
CA ILE A 113 -4.24 -11.55 -1.79
C ILE A 113 -3.61 -12.04 -0.49
N GLU A 114 -3.58 -13.35 -0.25
CA GLU A 114 -2.96 -13.93 0.94
C GLU A 114 -1.48 -13.54 1.04
N ARG A 115 -0.73 -13.65 -0.06
CA ARG A 115 0.68 -13.22 -0.12
C ARG A 115 0.85 -11.73 0.16
N PHE A 116 -0.03 -10.90 -0.41
CA PHE A 116 0.00 -9.46 -0.19
C PHE A 116 -0.27 -9.11 1.27
N VAL A 117 -1.31 -9.70 1.88
CA VAL A 117 -1.67 -9.50 3.28
C VAL A 117 -0.53 -9.95 4.19
N ALA A 118 0.00 -11.16 3.99
CA ALA A 118 1.15 -11.66 4.74
C ALA A 118 2.37 -10.72 4.62
N GLY A 119 2.67 -10.26 3.40
CA GLY A 119 3.77 -9.32 3.17
C GLY A 119 3.60 -7.97 3.87
N CYS A 120 2.37 -7.48 4.04
CA CYS A 120 2.08 -6.27 4.83
C CYS A 120 2.42 -6.47 6.31
N TRP A 121 1.95 -7.58 6.89
CA TRP A 121 2.23 -7.92 8.30
C TRP A 121 3.73 -8.13 8.56
N ASP A 122 4.41 -8.88 7.68
CA ASP A 122 5.86 -9.12 7.78
C ASP A 122 6.67 -7.80 7.70
N SER A 123 6.14 -6.82 6.98
CA SER A 123 6.74 -5.48 6.83
C SER A 123 6.39 -4.52 7.97
N GLY A 124 5.62 -4.96 8.98
CA GLY A 124 5.17 -4.13 10.09
C GLY A 124 4.08 -3.12 9.72
N ILE A 125 3.30 -3.39 8.67
CA ILE A 125 2.12 -2.61 8.28
C ILE A 125 0.88 -3.33 8.83
N GLU A 126 0.30 -2.77 9.88
CA GLU A 126 -0.99 -3.23 10.41
C GLU A 126 -2.10 -2.76 9.46
N ILE A 127 -2.71 -3.70 8.75
CA ILE A 127 -3.72 -3.42 7.72
C ILE A 127 -5.13 -3.80 8.18
N GLY A 128 -6.07 -2.88 8.00
CA GLY A 128 -7.50 -3.14 7.99
C GLY A 128 -7.94 -3.44 6.56
N ALA A 129 -7.94 -4.71 6.14
CA ALA A 129 -8.22 -5.08 4.76
C ALA A 129 -9.64 -5.64 4.56
N SER A 130 -10.29 -5.25 3.47
CA SER A 130 -11.48 -5.94 2.95
C SER A 130 -11.32 -6.26 1.47
N VAL A 131 -11.90 -7.38 1.02
CA VAL A 131 -11.90 -7.79 -0.38
C VAL A 131 -13.32 -7.63 -0.91
N ARG A 132 -13.47 -6.92 -2.03
CA ARG A 132 -14.77 -6.61 -2.64
C ARG A 132 -14.74 -6.83 -4.14
N SER A 133 -15.88 -7.22 -4.71
CA SER A 133 -16.11 -7.07 -6.15
C SER A 133 -16.71 -5.70 -6.46
N ILE A 134 -16.65 -5.26 -7.71
CA ILE A 134 -17.35 -4.02 -8.15
C ILE A 134 -18.85 -4.11 -7.84
N ALA A 135 -19.47 -5.28 -8.06
CA ALA A 135 -20.89 -5.50 -7.82
C ALA A 135 -21.28 -5.36 -6.34
N GLN A 136 -20.37 -5.69 -5.41
CA GLN A 136 -20.60 -5.53 -3.97
C GLN A 136 -20.50 -4.07 -3.48
N CYS A 137 -20.10 -3.14 -4.35
CA CYS A 137 -19.97 -1.71 -4.05
C CYS A 137 -21.12 -0.86 -4.61
N LEU A 138 -22.09 -1.47 -5.29
CA LEU A 138 -23.28 -0.83 -5.86
C LEU A 138 -24.54 -1.23 -5.08
#